data_AF-A0A4V3RYB5-F1
#
_entry.id   AF-A0A4V3RYB5-F1
#
_cell.length_a   1.000
_cell.length_b   1.000
_cell.length_c   1.000
_cell.angle_alpha   90.00
_cell.angle_beta   90.00
_cell.angle_gamma   90.00
#
_symmetry.space_group_name_H-M   'P 1'
#
loop_
_entity.id
_entity.type
_entity.pdbx_description
1 polymer ?
#
loop_
_entity_poly.entity_id
_entity_poly.type
_entity_poly.pdbx_seq_one_letter_code
_entity_poly.pdbx_strand_id
1 'polypeptide(L)'
;MSIVRNVEIDGKQVPFKASAAIPRIYRIKFNRDIYKDLRSLEKAVGEGDENNSNLDLFSLEMFENIAYVMAKHADPNIPDTPEEWLDAFNTFSIYQVLPSIIELWGLNVQTDVESKKNFARLTAR
;
A
#
# COMPACT_ATOMS: atom_id res chain seq x y z
N MET A 1 15.50 3.64 -4.68
CA MET A 1 14.61 4.55 -5.43
C MET A 1 13.24 4.53 -4.79
N SER A 2 12.42 5.58 -4.97
CA SER A 2 11.01 5.56 -4.56
C SER A 2 10.14 5.75 -5.80
N ILE A 3 9.04 5.01 -5.88
CA ILE A 3 8.09 5.11 -6.99
C ILE A 3 6.86 5.84 -6.47
N VAL A 4 6.41 6.86 -7.19
CA VAL A 4 5.18 7.60 -6.88
C VAL A 4 4.20 7.40 -8.03
N ARG A 5 2.94 7.11 -7.71
CA ARG A 5 1.84 7.09 -8.67
C ARG A 5 0.60 7.72 -8.07
N ASN A 6 -0.20 8.35 -8.91
CA ASN A 6 -1.52 8.81 -8.51
C ASN A 6 -2.52 7.65 -8.60
N VAL A 7 -3.32 7.51 -7.56
CA VAL A 7 -4.43 6.56 -7.48
C VAL A 7 -5.71 7.39 -7.45
N GLU A 8 -6.68 7.01 -8.27
CA GLU A 8 -7.99 7.64 -8.25
C GLU A 8 -8.80 7.09 -7.08
N ILE A 9 -9.30 8.00 -6.23
CA ILE A 9 -10.13 7.70 -5.06
C ILE A 9 -11.26 8.73 -5.04
N ASP A 10 -12.52 8.30 -5.13
CA ASP A 10 -13.68 9.19 -5.11
C ASP A 10 -13.58 10.34 -6.14
N GLY A 11 -13.05 10.03 -7.34
CA GLY A 11 -12.79 11.01 -8.41
C GLY A 11 -11.61 11.96 -8.18
N LYS A 12 -10.87 11.81 -7.07
CA LYS A 12 -9.67 12.59 -6.73
C LYS A 12 -8.41 11.81 -7.04
N GLN A 13 -7.40 12.49 -7.58
CA GLN A 13 -6.08 11.91 -7.82
C GLN A 13 -5.22 12.06 -6.57
N VAL A 14 -4.91 10.96 -5.90
CA VAL A 14 -4.14 10.96 -4.65
C VAL A 14 -2.77 10.33 -4.89
N PRO A 15 -1.65 11.02 -4.60
CA PRO A 15 -0.33 10.47 -4.79
C PRO A 15 -0.03 9.41 -3.74
N PHE A 16 0.43 8.24 -4.19
CA PHE A 16 0.88 7.14 -3.35
C PHE A 16 2.36 6.91 -3.61
N LYS A 17 3.14 6.69 -2.56
CA LYS A 17 4.58 6.46 -2.65
C LYS A 17 4.96 5.10 -2.10
N ALA A 18 5.58 4.26 -2.93
CA ALA A 18 6.30 3.09 -2.49
C ALA A 18 7.79 3.41 -2.31
N SER A 19 8.32 3.06 -1.16
CA SER A 19 9.74 3.23 -0.83
C SER A 19 10.16 2.20 0.23
N ALA A 20 11.47 2.02 0.38
CA ALA A 20 12.05 1.18 1.44
C ALA A 20 11.70 1.66 2.87
N ALA A 21 11.21 2.89 3.05
CA ALA A 21 10.81 3.43 4.35
C ALA A 21 9.41 2.94 4.78
N ILE A 22 8.53 2.62 3.83
CA ILE A 22 7.13 2.27 4.11
C ILE A 22 6.99 1.10 5.10
N PRO A 23 7.72 -0.04 4.99
CA PRO A 23 7.62 -1.11 5.97
C PRO A 23 7.99 -0.69 7.39
N ARG A 24 8.97 0.20 7.51
CA ARG A 24 9.41 0.72 8.81
C ARG A 24 8.36 1.65 9.40
N ILE A 25 7.83 2.57 8.59
CA ILE A 25 6.78 3.52 9.02
C ILE A 25 5.53 2.74 9.46
N TYR A 26 5.07 1.80 8.64
CA TYR A 26 3.90 0.97 8.94
C TYR A 26 4.08 0.15 10.23
N ARG A 27 5.26 -0.46 10.42
CA ARG A 27 5.58 -1.22 11.64
C ARG A 27 5.59 -0.34 12.89
N ILE A 28 6.16 0.86 12.82
CA ILE A 28 6.21 1.76 13.97
C ILE A 28 4.81 2.28 14.31
N LYS A 29 4.00 2.60 13.30
CA LYS A 29 2.66 3.19 13.50
C LYS A 29 1.63 2.17 14.01
N PHE A 30 1.64 0.97 13.44
CA PHE A 30 0.58 -0.03 13.70
C PHE A 30 1.07 -1.29 14.41
N ASN A 31 2.38 -1.45 14.62
CA ASN A 31 2.98 -2.68 15.16
C ASN A 31 2.68 -3.94 14.31
N ARG A 32 2.67 -3.76 12.97
CA ARG A 32 2.32 -4.79 12.00
C ARG A 32 3.36 -4.97 10.90
N ASP A 33 3.23 -6.07 10.15
CA ASP A 33 4.05 -6.38 8.99
C ASP A 33 3.26 -6.19 7.69
N ILE A 34 3.56 -5.11 6.97
CA ILE A 34 2.91 -4.75 5.70
C ILE A 34 2.95 -5.88 4.67
N TYR A 35 4.01 -6.71 4.65
CA TYR A 35 4.11 -7.82 3.70
C TYR A 35 3.11 -8.94 4.01
N LYS A 36 2.84 -9.18 5.31
CA LYS A 36 1.83 -10.17 5.70
C LYS A 36 0.44 -9.64 5.42
N ASP A 37 0.19 -8.39 5.79
CA ASP A 37 -1.11 -7.75 5.61
C ASP A 37 -1.47 -7.66 4.12
N LEU A 38 -0.57 -7.21 3.24
CA LEU A 38 -0.82 -7.17 1.79
C LEU A 38 -1.17 -8.54 1.20
N ARG A 39 -0.48 -9.60 1.62
CA ARG A 39 -0.78 -10.97 1.16
C ARG A 39 -2.13 -11.48 1.67
N SER A 40 -2.49 -11.14 2.90
CA SER A 40 -3.80 -11.49 3.46
C SER A 40 -4.91 -10.76 2.71
N LEU A 41 -4.73 -9.47 2.44
CA LEU A 41 -5.67 -8.64 1.67
C LEU A 41 -5.83 -9.14 0.23
N GLU A 42 -4.73 -9.46 -0.45
CA GLU A 42 -4.75 -10.01 -1.80
C GLU A 42 -5.53 -11.32 -1.87
N LYS A 43 -5.36 -12.21 -0.88
CA LYS A 43 -6.16 -13.45 -0.79
C LYS A 43 -7.63 -13.18 -0.48
N ALA A 44 -7.91 -12.31 0.49
CA ALA A 44 -9.29 -12.01 0.89
C ALA A 44 -10.12 -11.41 -0.26
N VAL A 45 -9.48 -10.63 -1.14
CA VAL A 45 -10.11 -10.06 -2.33
C VAL A 45 -10.10 -11.02 -3.53
N GLY A 46 -9.03 -11.79 -3.72
CA GLY A 46 -8.88 -12.71 -4.86
C GLY A 46 -9.62 -14.04 -4.74
N GLU A 47 -9.94 -14.49 -3.54
CA GLU A 47 -10.70 -15.74 -3.27
C GLU A 47 -12.23 -15.50 -3.19
N GLY A 48 -12.69 -14.25 -3.20
CA GLY A 48 -14.10 -13.90 -3.06
C GLY A 48 -14.78 -13.59 -4.39
N ASP A 49 -15.78 -14.40 -4.76
CA ASP A 49 -16.91 -13.89 -5.56
C ASP A 49 -17.41 -12.58 -4.90
N GLU A 50 -17.79 -11.56 -5.67
CA GLU A 50 -18.28 -10.27 -5.13
C GLU A 50 -19.41 -10.44 -4.09
N ASN A 51 -20.14 -11.56 -4.15
CA ASN A 51 -21.24 -11.95 -3.25
C ASN A 51 -20.80 -12.72 -1.98
N ASN A 52 -19.52 -13.12 -1.87
CA ASN A 52 -18.98 -13.97 -0.81
C ASN A 52 -17.64 -13.43 -0.30
N SER A 53 -17.55 -12.11 -0.21
CA SER A 53 -16.37 -11.41 0.30
C SER A 53 -16.19 -11.71 1.79
N ASN A 54 -15.19 -12.51 2.13
CA ASN A 54 -14.68 -12.71 3.49
C ASN A 54 -13.89 -11.48 3.99
N LEU A 55 -14.23 -10.28 3.50
CA LEU A 55 -13.67 -9.03 3.96
C LEU A 55 -14.25 -8.73 5.34
N ASP A 56 -13.56 -9.24 6.37
CA ASP A 56 -13.83 -8.87 7.74
C ASP A 56 -13.43 -7.40 7.98
N LEU A 57 -13.98 -6.81 9.04
CA LEU A 57 -13.67 -5.43 9.45
C LEU A 57 -12.16 -5.20 9.61
N PHE A 58 -11.43 -6.23 10.04
CA PHE A 58 -9.99 -6.20 10.19
C PHE A 58 -9.25 -6.03 8.86
N SER A 59 -9.74 -6.66 7.78
CA SER A 59 -9.21 -6.50 6.43
C SER A 59 -9.43 -5.09 5.89
N LEU A 60 -10.55 -4.47 6.19
CA LEU A 60 -10.80 -3.07 5.80
C LEU A 60 -9.85 -2.11 6.51
N GLU A 61 -9.70 -2.25 7.83
CA GLU A 61 -8.77 -1.43 8.63
C GLU A 61 -7.31 -1.59 8.16
N MET A 62 -6.88 -2.82 7.87
CA MET A 62 -5.54 -3.08 7.33
C MET A 62 -5.31 -2.35 6.00
N PHE A 63 -6.28 -2.43 5.09
CA PHE A 63 -6.21 -1.78 3.79
C PHE A 63 -6.13 -0.25 3.93
N GLU A 64 -7.00 0.34 4.76
CA GLU A 64 -7.04 1.77 5.06
C GLU A 64 -5.71 2.27 5.62
N ASN A 65 -5.15 1.55 6.60
CA ASN A 65 -3.89 1.88 7.22
C ASN A 65 -2.71 1.85 6.24
N ILE A 66 -2.68 0.87 5.32
CA ILE A 66 -1.66 0.78 4.28
C ILE A 66 -1.79 1.95 3.31
N ALA A 67 -3.01 2.21 2.81
CA ALA A 67 -3.28 3.28 1.88
C ALA A 67 -2.87 4.64 2.48
N TYR A 68 -3.27 4.89 3.74
CA TYR A 68 -2.91 6.10 4.48
C TYR A 68 -1.40 6.30 4.57
N VAL A 69 -0.63 5.26 4.94
CA VAL A 69 0.82 5.38 5.06
C VAL A 69 1.47 5.70 3.71
N MET A 70 1.01 5.07 2.64
CA MET A 70 1.53 5.34 1.29
C MET A 70 1.18 6.75 0.80
N ALA A 71 -0.02 7.24 1.11
CA ALA A 71 -0.47 8.57 0.76
C ALA A 71 0.27 9.65 1.58
N LYS A 72 0.27 9.56 2.92
CA LYS A 72 0.97 10.52 3.82
C LYS A 72 2.47 10.57 3.57
N HIS A 73 3.07 9.46 3.13
CA HIS A 73 4.49 9.44 2.76
C HIS A 73 4.76 10.11 1.39
N ALA A 74 3.76 10.18 0.51
CA ALA A 74 3.84 10.89 -0.76
C ALA A 74 3.57 12.39 -0.61
N ASP A 75 2.59 12.76 0.23
CA ASP A 75 2.19 14.13 0.50
C ASP A 75 2.14 14.44 2.00
N PRO A 76 3.07 15.25 2.53
CA PRO A 76 3.08 15.67 3.93
C PRO A 76 1.84 16.44 4.39
N ASN A 77 1.08 17.04 3.45
CA ASN A 77 -0.11 17.85 3.76
C ASN A 77 -1.34 17.01 4.13
N ILE A 78 -1.31 15.69 3.89
CA ILE A 78 -2.37 14.78 4.35
C ILE A 78 -2.48 14.86 5.87
N PRO A 79 -3.68 14.75 6.49
CA PRO A 79 -3.84 14.78 7.94
C PRO A 79 -2.98 13.75 8.71
N ASP A 80 -2.77 13.99 10.00
CA ASP A 80 -1.89 13.16 10.84
C ASP A 80 -2.56 11.86 11.32
N THR A 81 -3.88 11.76 11.13
CA THR A 81 -4.70 10.60 11.47
C THR A 81 -5.32 9.96 10.22
N PRO A 82 -5.42 8.62 10.15
CA PRO A 82 -6.15 7.94 9.08
C PRO A 82 -7.61 8.39 8.99
N GLU A 83 -8.27 8.60 10.12
CA GLU A 83 -9.67 8.98 10.22
C GLU A 83 -9.94 10.34 9.54
N GLU A 84 -9.19 11.38 9.87
CA GLU A 84 -9.32 12.71 9.25
C GLU A 84 -9.00 12.69 7.75
N TRP A 85 -8.10 11.80 7.32
CA TRP A 85 -7.80 11.64 5.90
C TRP A 85 -8.93 10.92 5.16
N LEU A 86 -9.53 9.90 5.77
CA LEU A 86 -10.66 9.15 5.20
C LEU A 86 -11.93 9.99 5.11
N ASP A 87 -12.16 10.90 6.06
CA ASP A 87 -13.27 11.87 6.05
C ASP A 87 -13.28 12.76 4.80
N ALA A 88 -12.15 12.86 4.08
CA ALA A 88 -12.07 13.60 2.83
C ALA A 88 -12.73 12.88 1.64
N PHE A 89 -13.13 11.60 1.76
CA PHE A 89 -13.72 10.81 0.68
C PHE A 89 -15.15 10.37 1.02
N ASN A 90 -16.06 10.46 0.04
CA ASN A 90 -17.42 9.92 0.20
C ASN A 90 -17.43 8.39 0.10
N THR A 91 -16.54 7.82 -0.70
CA THR A 91 -16.41 6.37 -0.88
C THR A 91 -14.94 5.99 -1.00
N PHE A 92 -14.50 5.05 -0.17
CA PHE A 92 -13.14 4.51 -0.20
C PHE A 92 -13.15 3.02 -0.57
N SER A 93 -13.08 2.73 -1.87
CA SER A 93 -13.27 1.38 -2.40
C SER A 93 -11.97 0.56 -2.38
N ILE A 94 -11.95 -0.50 -1.55
CA ILE A 94 -10.84 -1.46 -1.52
C ILE A 94 -10.59 -2.11 -2.89
N TYR A 95 -11.63 -2.43 -3.65
CA TYR A 95 -11.50 -3.07 -4.95
C TYR A 95 -10.84 -2.17 -6.01
N GLN A 96 -11.01 -0.85 -5.88
CA GLN A 96 -10.39 0.12 -6.77
C GLN A 96 -8.93 0.40 -6.37
N VAL A 97 -8.68 0.55 -5.07
CA VAL A 97 -7.41 1.09 -4.56
C VAL A 97 -6.40 -0.01 -4.28
N LEU A 98 -6.82 -1.17 -3.77
CA LEU A 98 -5.92 -2.27 -3.43
C LEU A 98 -5.09 -2.78 -4.62
N PRO A 99 -5.64 -2.95 -5.85
CA PRO A 99 -4.83 -3.34 -7.00
C PRO A 99 -3.68 -2.37 -7.29
N SER A 100 -3.94 -1.06 -7.19
CA SER A 100 -2.91 -0.03 -7.38
C SER A 100 -1.83 -0.08 -6.29
N ILE A 101 -2.22 -0.34 -5.04
CA ILE A 101 -1.28 -0.55 -3.93
C ILE A 101 -0.38 -1.76 -4.22
N ILE A 102 -0.96 -2.90 -4.60
CA ILE A 102 -0.21 -4.13 -4.89
C ILE A 102 0.75 -3.93 -6.06
N GLU A 103 0.29 -3.31 -7.15
CA GLU A 103 1.13 -3.01 -8.32
C GLU A 103 2.32 -2.13 -7.91
N LEU A 104 2.05 -1.01 -7.25
CA LEU A 104 3.07 -0.04 -6.85
C LEU A 104 4.09 -0.65 -5.87
N TRP A 105 3.59 -1.47 -4.93
CA TRP A 105 4.43 -2.22 -4.01
C TRP A 105 5.31 -3.26 -4.73
N GLY A 106 4.72 -4.02 -5.64
CA GLY A 106 5.40 -5.03 -6.45
C GLY A 106 6.54 -4.45 -7.27
N LEU A 107 6.32 -3.29 -7.92
CA LEU A 107 7.35 -2.57 -8.67
C LEU A 107 8.54 -2.16 -7.78
N ASN A 108 8.27 -1.69 -6.56
CA ASN A 108 9.32 -1.32 -5.60
C ASN A 108 10.12 -2.55 -5.14
N VAL A 109 9.46 -3.69 -4.86
CA VAL A 109 10.14 -4.93 -4.46
C VAL A 109 10.98 -5.52 -5.61
N GLN A 110 10.47 -5.53 -6.84
CA GLN A 110 11.22 -6.01 -8.01
C GLN A 110 12.48 -5.18 -8.25
N THR A 111 12.37 -3.85 -8.16
CA THR A 111 13.51 -2.94 -8.29
C THR A 111 14.60 -3.23 -7.26
N ASP A 112 14.21 -3.56 -6.01
CA ASP A 112 15.16 -3.95 -4.95
C ASP A 112 15.84 -5.30 -5.25
N VAL A 113 15.10 -6.29 -5.78
CA VAL A 113 15.65 -7.61 -6.14
C VAL A 113 16.65 -7.50 -7.29
N GLU A 114 16.34 -6.73 -8.33
CA GLU A 114 17.26 -6.49 -9.45
C GLU A 114 18.51 -5.73 -9.02
N SER A 115 18.35 -4.70 -8.17
CA SER A 115 19.47 -3.95 -7.61
C SER A 115 20.42 -4.85 -6.81
N LYS A 116 19.88 -5.76 -5.98
CA LYS A 116 20.68 -6.75 -5.22
C LYS A 116 21.41 -7.73 -6.14
N LYS A 117 20.77 -8.22 -7.21
CA LYS A 117 21.40 -9.12 -8.19
C LYS A 117 22.55 -8.44 -8.93
N ASN A 118 22.36 -7.18 -9.34
CA ASN A 118 23.40 -6.40 -10.03
C ASN A 118 24.58 -6.09 -9.11
N PHE A 119 24.33 -5.73 -7.86
CA PHE A 119 25.38 -5.51 -6.87
C PHE A 119 26.22 -6.79 -6.65
N ALA A 120 25.56 -7.93 -6.44
CA ALA A 120 26.25 -9.22 -6.27
C ALA A 120 27.14 -9.58 -7.48
N ARG A 121 26.71 -9.29 -8.71
CA ARG A 121 27.50 -9.49 -9.94
C ARG A 121 28.73 -8.57 -10.01
N LEU A 122 28.64 -7.34 -9.51
CA LEU A 122 29.74 -6.38 -9.51
C LEU A 122 30.80 -6.72 -8.46
N THR A 123 30.41 -7.24 -7.30
CA THR A 123 31.33 -7.68 -6.23
C THR A 123 31.93 -9.07 -6.44
N ALA A 124 31.42 -9.84 -7.40
CA ALA A 124 31.94 -11.16 -7.76
C ALA A 124 33.03 -11.11 -8.86
N ARG A 125 33.46 -9.91 -9.27
CA ARG A 125 34.63 -9.65 -10.12
C ARG A 125 35.78 -9.14 -9.28
#